data_AF-A0A832GKR7-F1
#
_entry.id   AF-A0A832GKR7-F1
#
_cell.length_a   1.000
_cell.length_b   1.000
_cell.length_c   1.000
_cell.angle_alpha   90.00
_cell.angle_beta   90.00
_cell.angle_gamma   90.00
#
_symmetry.space_group_name_H-M   'P 1'
#
loop_
_entity.id
_entity.type
_entity.pdbx_description
1 polymer ?
#
loop_
_entity_poly.entity_id
_entity_poly.type
_entity_poly.pdbx_seq_one_letter_code
_entity_poly.pdbx_strand_id
1 'polypeptide(L)'
;MEHTHEAALRADAPHGEGEVGVVTPQRAVFPEGLELACGQRLAPIEAAYETYGTLAPDKSNVILLCHALSGGAHAAGRHHPDERKPGWWDLYIGPNKALDTNRFFVICVNVLASPYGTTAPLSVDPATGEPYHLNFPPIRVADWVELERMVLETLGIEQVYAVVGGSTGGMRAFEWAVRYPERVRKALVIAAPARSSPMVIALNHIQRQTILMGLEHGGLQGANRGLMLARMLAHLSYLSEHALWSKFARDTTPETEFWSVMFQVESYLEYTRDALKMQDFLTGLFKAGVFGVLISLIACWEGLNVSGGAEGVGRATTQTVVKSIVALIATDCIFTAVFYAFGL
;
A
#
# COMPACT_ATOMS: atom_id res chain seq x y z
N MET A 1 -15.82 14.56 -32.88
CA MET A 1 -16.49 14.20 -31.61
C MET A 1 -16.86 12.74 -31.79
N GLU A 2 -16.11 11.76 -31.29
CA GLU A 2 -15.73 11.54 -29.89
C GLU A 2 -14.26 11.14 -29.78
N HIS A 3 -13.59 11.75 -28.81
CA HIS A 3 -12.18 11.56 -28.48
C HIS A 3 -12.08 10.79 -27.15
N THR A 4 -11.15 9.83 -27.12
CA THR A 4 -10.27 9.48 -25.98
C THR A 4 -10.89 9.03 -24.65
N HIS A 5 -10.95 7.71 -24.43
CA HIS A 5 -10.95 7.11 -23.08
C HIS A 5 -10.27 5.72 -22.96
N GLU A 6 -9.38 5.33 -23.88
CA GLU A 6 -8.77 3.98 -23.87
C GLU A 6 -7.23 3.94 -23.91
N ALA A 7 -6.53 5.05 -23.62
CA ALA A 7 -5.07 5.13 -23.72
C ALA A 7 -4.30 5.14 -22.38
N ALA A 8 -4.87 4.67 -21.26
CA ALA A 8 -4.28 4.85 -19.93
C ALA A 8 -3.79 3.57 -19.19
N LEU A 9 -3.78 2.38 -19.80
CA LEU A 9 -3.44 1.13 -19.06
C LEU A 9 -2.43 0.20 -19.75
N ARG A 10 -1.57 0.72 -20.64
CA ARG A 10 -0.41 -0.05 -21.14
C ARG A 10 0.85 0.81 -21.13
N ALA A 11 1.60 0.69 -20.05
CA ALA A 11 3.03 0.94 -20.06
C ALA A 11 3.69 -0.34 -19.53
N ASP A 12 4.02 -1.24 -20.47
CA ASP A 12 5.07 -2.23 -20.23
C ASP A 12 6.38 -1.45 -20.15
N ALA A 13 6.74 -1.03 -18.94
CA ALA A 13 8.10 -0.57 -18.68
C ALA A 13 8.98 -1.83 -18.57
N PRO A 14 10.02 -2.00 -19.39
CA PRO A 14 10.98 -3.08 -19.23
C PRO A 14 11.63 -2.96 -17.85
N HIS A 15 11.79 -4.08 -17.14
CA HIS A 15 12.53 -4.12 -15.89
C HIS A 15 13.89 -3.41 -16.08
N GLY A 16 14.06 -2.28 -15.40
CA GLY A 16 15.23 -1.41 -15.46
C GLY A 16 14.94 0.05 -15.86
N GLU A 17 13.89 0.35 -16.62
CA GLU A 17 13.50 1.74 -16.96
C GLU A 17 12.32 2.20 -16.09
N GLY A 18 12.52 3.23 -15.27
CA GLY A 18 11.44 3.82 -14.46
C GLY A 18 11.29 3.28 -13.03
N GLU A 19 12.21 2.42 -12.58
CA GLU A 19 12.31 2.01 -11.18
C GLU A 19 13.19 2.96 -10.36
N VAL A 20 12.84 3.15 -9.09
CA VAL A 20 13.63 3.96 -8.13
C VAL A 20 14.87 3.19 -7.64
N GLY A 21 14.80 1.86 -7.60
CA GLY A 21 15.87 1.00 -7.09
C GLY A 21 15.81 0.82 -5.57
N VAL A 22 17.00 0.66 -4.95
CA VAL A 22 17.13 0.45 -3.50
C VAL A 22 17.08 1.78 -2.77
N VAL A 23 16.29 1.83 -1.69
CA VAL A 23 16.04 3.04 -0.91
C VAL A 23 16.36 2.77 0.56
N THR A 24 17.14 3.67 1.16
CA THR A 24 17.52 3.57 2.57
C THR A 24 16.67 4.54 3.41
N PRO A 25 15.95 4.05 4.43
CA PRO A 25 15.24 4.92 5.36
C PRO A 25 16.17 5.89 6.08
N GLN A 26 15.73 7.14 6.22
CA GLN A 26 16.44 8.18 6.95
C GLN A 26 15.70 8.53 8.23
N ARG A 27 16.42 9.10 9.19
CA ARG A 27 15.90 9.47 10.51
C ARG A 27 16.31 10.89 10.88
N ALA A 28 15.36 11.66 11.38
CA ALA A 28 15.61 12.93 12.04
C ALA A 28 15.20 12.83 13.51
N VAL A 29 16.06 13.30 14.42
CA VAL A 29 15.80 13.29 15.85
C VAL A 29 15.59 14.72 16.33
N PHE A 30 14.52 14.93 17.07
CA PHE A 30 14.11 16.20 17.64
C PHE A 30 14.08 16.07 19.17
N PRO A 31 15.18 16.41 19.87
CA PRO A 31 15.27 16.27 21.33
C PRO A 31 14.20 17.06 22.08
N GLU A 32 13.92 18.29 21.63
CA GLU A 32 12.90 19.18 22.22
C GLU A 32 11.46 18.77 21.87
N GLY A 33 11.31 17.88 20.87
CA GLY A 33 10.04 17.34 20.43
C GLY A 33 9.06 18.38 19.90
N LEU A 34 7.77 18.16 20.15
CA LEU A 34 6.66 18.98 19.67
C LEU A 34 5.62 19.21 20.78
N GLU A 35 5.08 20.43 20.85
CA GLU A 35 3.85 20.68 21.59
C GLU A 35 2.66 20.30 20.71
N LEU A 36 1.93 19.28 21.13
CA LEU A 36 0.83 18.69 20.38
C LEU A 36 -0.43 19.55 20.52
N ALA A 37 -1.34 19.44 19.56
CA ALA A 37 -2.62 20.12 19.55
C ALA A 37 -3.56 19.73 20.72
N CYS A 38 -3.21 18.69 21.49
CA CYS A 38 -3.88 18.32 22.74
C CYS A 38 -3.31 19.06 23.97
N GLY A 39 -2.29 19.90 23.82
CA GLY A 39 -1.63 20.66 24.89
C GLY A 39 -0.52 19.90 25.62
N GLN A 40 -0.26 18.64 25.25
CA GLN A 40 0.85 17.85 25.80
C GLN A 40 2.10 18.01 24.96
N ARG A 41 3.28 17.94 25.59
CA ARG A 41 4.57 17.90 24.89
C ARG A 41 5.00 16.44 24.70
N LEU A 42 5.32 16.07 23.47
CA LEU A 42 5.93 14.79 23.13
C LEU A 42 7.39 15.02 22.78
N ALA A 43 8.32 14.50 23.60
CA ALA A 43 9.75 14.65 23.43
C ALA A 43 10.51 13.45 24.06
N PRO A 44 11.60 12.97 23.45
CA PRO A 44 12.10 13.33 22.12
C PRO A 44 11.25 12.70 21.01
N ILE A 45 11.34 13.23 19.79
CA ILE A 45 10.70 12.64 18.61
C ILE A 45 11.77 12.13 17.64
N GLU A 46 11.64 10.89 17.18
CA GLU A 46 12.33 10.35 16.02
C GLU A 46 11.35 10.30 14.85
N ALA A 47 11.72 10.87 13.71
CA ALA A 47 10.94 10.86 12.48
C ALA A 47 11.63 10.04 11.41
N ALA A 48 10.98 8.98 10.94
CA ALA A 48 11.42 8.22 9.78
C ALA A 48 10.92 8.88 8.49
N TYR A 49 11.78 8.98 7.48
CA TYR A 49 11.41 9.49 6.16
C TYR A 49 12.25 8.86 5.06
N GLU A 50 11.75 8.95 3.82
CA GLU A 50 12.48 8.52 2.62
C GLU A 50 12.41 9.60 1.55
N THR A 51 13.39 9.57 0.65
CA THR A 51 13.54 10.56 -0.42
C THR A 51 13.81 9.88 -1.75
N TYR A 52 13.26 10.42 -2.83
CA TYR A 52 13.35 9.87 -4.17
C TYR A 52 13.69 10.98 -5.18
N GLY A 53 14.67 10.72 -6.06
CA GLY A 53 15.19 11.72 -6.99
C GLY A 53 16.23 12.65 -6.37
N THR A 54 16.58 13.72 -7.09
CA THR A 54 17.67 14.65 -6.71
C THR A 54 17.12 16.03 -6.36
N LEU A 55 17.49 16.55 -5.19
CA LEU A 55 17.15 17.89 -4.76
C LEU A 55 17.87 18.94 -5.62
N ALA A 56 17.11 19.85 -6.21
CA ALA A 56 17.68 20.95 -6.98
C ALA A 56 18.50 21.89 -6.06
N PRO A 57 19.56 22.56 -6.56
CA PRO A 57 20.35 23.50 -5.76
C PRO A 57 19.53 24.63 -5.12
N ASP A 58 18.48 25.08 -5.81
CA ASP A 58 17.54 26.10 -5.33
C ASP A 58 16.34 25.52 -4.54
N LYS A 59 16.30 24.19 -4.37
CA LYS A 59 15.26 23.42 -3.69
C LYS A 59 13.85 23.65 -4.25
N SER A 60 13.73 24.12 -5.50
CA SER A 60 12.44 24.47 -6.11
C SER A 60 11.61 23.27 -6.56
N ASN A 61 12.18 22.05 -6.53
CA ASN A 61 11.60 20.83 -7.09
C ASN A 61 11.09 19.83 -6.05
N VAL A 62 10.83 20.27 -4.81
CA VAL A 62 10.42 19.37 -3.72
C VAL A 62 8.93 19.02 -3.79
N ILE A 63 8.61 17.72 -3.76
CA ILE A 63 7.26 17.23 -3.54
C ILE A 63 7.19 16.56 -2.16
N LEU A 64 6.37 17.09 -1.25
CA LEU A 64 6.03 16.41 0.00
C LEU A 64 4.90 15.42 -0.26
N LEU A 65 5.18 14.14 -0.03
CA LEU A 65 4.24 13.04 -0.19
C LEU A 65 3.69 12.60 1.16
N CYS A 66 2.38 12.73 1.34
CA CYS A 66 1.68 12.35 2.55
C CYS A 66 0.99 10.98 2.34
N HIS A 67 1.49 9.93 2.98
CA HIS A 67 0.89 8.58 2.96
C HIS A 67 -0.52 8.47 3.59
N ALA A 68 -1.27 7.42 3.30
CA ALA A 68 -2.56 7.13 3.95
C ALA A 68 -2.37 6.48 5.34
N LEU A 69 -3.45 6.20 6.08
CA LEU A 69 -3.41 5.76 7.49
C LEU A 69 -2.49 4.54 7.73
N SER A 70 -2.52 3.55 6.84
CA SER A 70 -1.73 2.33 6.95
C SER A 70 -0.47 2.33 6.07
N GLY A 71 -0.10 3.48 5.51
CA GLY A 71 1.16 3.66 4.79
C GLY A 71 2.30 4.01 5.74
N GLY A 72 3.50 4.13 5.19
CA GLY A 72 4.68 4.64 5.89
C GLY A 72 5.55 5.47 4.95
N ALA A 73 6.79 5.76 5.37
CA ALA A 73 7.75 6.51 4.55
C ALA A 73 8.08 5.81 3.21
N HIS A 74 8.01 4.47 3.17
CA HIS A 74 8.39 3.67 2.00
C HIS A 74 7.37 3.70 0.85
N ALA A 75 7.37 4.78 0.08
CA ALA A 75 6.44 5.01 -1.01
C ALA A 75 6.86 4.36 -2.33
N ALA A 76 8.16 4.16 -2.59
CA ALA A 76 8.66 3.58 -3.85
C ALA A 76 10.00 2.86 -3.67
N GLY A 77 10.40 2.08 -4.67
CA GLY A 77 11.63 1.28 -4.62
C GLY A 77 11.51 0.11 -3.66
N ARG A 78 12.66 -0.40 -3.18
CA ARG A 78 12.77 -1.53 -2.24
C ARG A 78 13.81 -1.21 -1.17
N HIS A 79 13.70 -1.74 0.04
CA HIS A 79 14.77 -1.61 1.05
C HIS A 79 15.91 -2.59 0.79
N HIS A 80 15.61 -3.74 0.20
CA HIS A 80 16.61 -4.72 -0.23
C HIS A 80 16.36 -5.17 -1.68
N PRO A 81 17.41 -5.45 -2.49
CA PRO A 81 17.25 -5.95 -3.86
C PRO A 81 16.33 -7.18 -3.97
N ASP A 82 16.38 -8.05 -2.96
CA ASP A 82 15.61 -9.30 -2.93
C ASP A 82 14.20 -9.15 -2.36
N GLU A 83 13.81 -7.97 -1.89
CA GLU A 83 12.45 -7.75 -1.39
C GLU A 83 11.45 -7.88 -2.52
N ARG A 84 10.40 -8.68 -2.29
CA ARG A 84 9.39 -8.95 -3.32
C ARG A 84 8.47 -7.77 -3.60
N LYS A 85 8.09 -7.00 -2.59
CA LYS A 85 7.11 -5.91 -2.73
C LYS A 85 7.83 -4.56 -2.71
N PRO A 86 7.61 -3.70 -3.72
CA PRO A 86 8.11 -2.34 -3.66
C PRO A 86 7.23 -1.48 -2.74
N GLY A 87 7.62 -0.22 -2.55
CA GLY A 87 6.87 0.76 -1.77
C GLY A 87 5.40 0.93 -2.21
N TRP A 88 4.58 1.46 -1.31
CA TRP A 88 3.12 1.42 -1.42
C TRP A 88 2.53 2.22 -2.60
N TRP A 89 3.33 3.09 -3.24
CA TRP A 89 2.94 3.88 -4.40
C TRP A 89 3.93 3.80 -5.57
N ASP A 90 4.72 2.73 -5.65
CA ASP A 90 5.81 2.57 -6.61
C ASP A 90 5.38 2.77 -8.08
N LEU A 91 4.16 2.34 -8.44
CA LEU A 91 3.60 2.52 -9.78
C LEU A 91 3.56 4.00 -10.25
N TYR A 92 3.54 4.96 -9.32
CA TYR A 92 3.42 6.38 -9.62
C TYR A 92 4.70 7.18 -9.38
N ILE A 93 5.71 6.60 -8.71
CA ILE A 93 6.94 7.30 -8.31
C ILE A 93 8.14 6.62 -8.96
N GLY A 94 8.96 7.41 -9.65
CA GLY A 94 10.18 6.94 -10.31
C GLY A 94 10.44 7.68 -11.63
N PRO A 95 11.55 7.34 -12.33
CA PRO A 95 11.91 8.00 -13.58
C PRO A 95 10.77 7.91 -14.61
N ASN A 96 10.35 9.05 -15.16
CA ASN A 96 9.27 9.15 -16.16
C ASN A 96 7.87 8.71 -15.68
N LYS A 97 7.65 8.51 -14.38
CA LYS A 97 6.32 8.24 -13.79
C LYS A 97 5.59 9.54 -13.44
N ALA A 98 4.37 9.45 -12.91
CA ALA A 98 3.54 10.61 -12.56
C ALA A 98 4.24 11.56 -11.58
N LEU A 99 4.89 11.01 -10.56
CA LEU A 99 5.85 11.68 -9.70
C LEU A 99 7.26 11.35 -10.20
N ASP A 100 7.65 12.07 -11.26
CA ASP A 100 8.90 11.85 -12.00
C ASP A 100 10.14 12.24 -11.18
N THR A 101 10.90 11.25 -10.75
CA THR A 101 12.13 11.45 -9.96
C THR A 101 13.32 11.98 -10.76
N ASN A 102 13.22 12.06 -12.09
CA ASN A 102 14.20 12.79 -12.91
C ASN A 102 14.03 14.31 -12.78
N ARG A 103 12.87 14.76 -12.32
CA ARG A 103 12.49 16.19 -12.27
C ARG A 103 12.28 16.67 -10.85
N PHE A 104 11.68 15.85 -10.01
CA PHE A 104 11.29 16.21 -8.65
C PHE A 104 12.08 15.42 -7.61
N PHE A 105 12.32 16.08 -6.49
CA PHE A 105 12.76 15.46 -5.25
C PHE A 105 11.53 15.18 -4.40
N VAL A 106 11.11 13.91 -4.34
CA VAL A 106 9.96 13.48 -3.56
C VAL A 106 10.43 13.10 -2.16
N ILE A 107 9.78 13.62 -1.12
CA ILE A 107 10.04 13.25 0.28
C ILE A 107 8.75 12.73 0.92
N CYS A 108 8.83 11.57 1.57
CA CYS A 108 7.70 10.98 2.31
C CYS A 108 8.10 10.81 3.78
N VAL A 109 7.46 11.58 4.67
CA VAL A 109 7.68 11.50 6.11
C VAL A 109 6.63 10.60 6.73
N ASN A 110 7.08 9.65 7.55
CA ASN A 110 6.20 8.78 8.32
C ASN A 110 5.63 9.53 9.54
N VAL A 111 4.34 9.39 9.78
CA VAL A 111 3.61 10.16 10.80
C VAL A 111 3.85 9.68 12.24
N LEU A 112 3.62 10.56 13.21
CA LEU A 112 3.52 10.17 14.63
C LEU A 112 2.46 9.10 14.85
N ALA A 113 2.72 8.19 15.79
CA ALA A 113 1.89 7.02 16.10
C ALA A 113 1.83 5.92 15.02
N SER A 114 2.63 6.04 13.96
CA SER A 114 2.81 4.98 12.97
C SER A 114 3.79 3.91 13.45
N PRO A 115 3.55 2.60 13.20
CA PRO A 115 4.49 1.55 13.56
C PRO A 115 5.75 1.50 12.67
N TYR A 116 5.88 2.38 11.68
CA TYR A 116 6.94 2.34 10.66
C TYR A 116 8.12 3.29 10.97
N GLY A 117 8.62 3.28 12.20
CA GLY A 117 9.90 3.91 12.59
C GLY A 117 9.83 5.35 13.11
N THR A 118 8.68 6.03 13.03
CA THR A 118 8.48 7.33 13.71
C THR A 118 7.99 7.08 15.15
N THR A 119 8.27 7.98 16.09
CA THR A 119 7.80 7.89 17.49
C THR A 119 6.32 7.53 17.58
N ALA A 120 6.02 6.46 18.32
CA ALA A 120 4.73 5.80 18.34
C ALA A 120 4.41 5.16 19.71
N PRO A 121 3.20 4.61 19.94
CA PRO A 121 2.85 3.95 21.18
C PRO A 121 3.82 2.85 21.66
N LEU A 122 4.54 2.20 20.74
CA LEU A 122 5.55 1.19 21.09
C LEU A 122 6.96 1.75 21.30
N SER A 123 7.17 3.06 21.10
CA SER A 123 8.41 3.73 21.44
C SER A 123 8.55 3.87 22.96
N VAL A 124 9.79 3.86 23.44
CA VAL A 124 10.12 4.03 24.85
C VAL A 124 9.82 5.46 25.29
N ASP A 125 9.08 5.60 26.38
CA ASP A 125 8.86 6.86 27.08
C ASP A 125 10.08 7.16 27.97
N PRO A 126 10.82 8.26 27.75
CA PRO A 126 11.99 8.60 28.55
C PRO A 126 11.66 8.88 30.02
N ALA A 127 10.39 9.22 30.34
CA ALA A 127 9.99 9.47 31.73
C ALA A 127 9.84 8.19 32.55
N THR A 128 9.51 7.07 31.90
CA THR A 128 9.22 5.79 32.58
C THR A 128 10.23 4.68 32.25
N GLY A 129 10.94 4.79 31.12
CA GLY A 129 11.80 3.74 30.59
C GLY A 129 11.04 2.59 29.91
N GLU A 130 9.72 2.67 29.83
CA GLU A 130 8.83 1.66 29.25
C GLU A 130 8.12 2.19 28.00
N PRO A 131 7.55 1.35 27.12
CA PRO A 131 6.79 1.86 25.97
C PRO A 131 5.57 2.67 26.38
N TYR A 132 5.26 3.74 25.64
CA TYR A 132 4.13 4.63 25.95
C TYR A 132 2.77 3.89 26.06
N HIS A 133 2.54 2.89 25.22
CA HIS A 133 1.27 2.18 25.08
C HIS A 133 0.06 3.12 25.03
N LEU A 134 -0.90 2.96 25.95
CA LEU A 134 -2.11 3.78 26.04
C LEU A 134 -1.86 5.19 26.61
N ASN A 135 -0.67 5.44 27.15
CA ASN A 135 -0.26 6.78 27.60
C ASN A 135 0.26 7.65 26.46
N PHE A 136 0.37 7.11 25.24
CA PHE A 136 0.76 7.91 24.08
C PHE A 136 -0.26 9.03 23.85
N PRO A 137 0.17 10.29 23.70
CA PRO A 137 -0.75 11.42 23.61
C PRO A 137 -1.63 11.33 22.36
N PRO A 138 -2.89 11.81 22.42
CA PRO A 138 -3.78 11.79 21.27
C PRO A 138 -3.25 12.74 20.18
N ILE A 139 -3.04 12.19 18.99
CA ILE A 139 -2.49 12.88 17.83
C ILE A 139 -3.60 13.39 16.90
N ARG A 140 -3.38 14.57 16.32
CA ARG A 140 -4.24 15.18 15.29
C ARG A 140 -3.46 15.37 13.98
N VAL A 141 -4.20 15.62 12.89
CA VAL A 141 -3.62 15.91 11.56
C VAL A 141 -2.62 17.07 11.63
N ALA A 142 -2.92 18.09 12.43
CA ALA A 142 -2.04 19.24 12.68
C ALA A 142 -0.65 18.81 13.18
N ASP A 143 -0.58 17.85 14.11
CA ASP A 143 0.69 17.41 14.69
C ASP A 143 1.55 16.66 13.67
N TRP A 144 0.91 15.90 12.76
CA TRP A 144 1.61 15.28 11.64
C TRP A 144 2.20 16.32 10.68
N VAL A 145 1.46 17.39 10.40
CA VAL A 145 1.93 18.50 9.56
C VAL A 145 3.09 19.26 10.20
N GLU A 146 3.05 19.49 11.51
CA GLU A 146 4.18 20.08 12.24
C GLU A 146 5.42 19.19 12.18
N LEU A 147 5.28 17.86 12.35
CA LEU A 147 6.42 16.94 12.23
C LEU A 147 7.02 16.97 10.81
N GLU A 148 6.18 16.94 9.78
CA GLU A 148 6.62 17.08 8.39
C GLU A 148 7.40 18.40 8.18
N ARG A 149 6.89 19.50 8.74
CA ARG A 149 7.52 20.82 8.65
C ARG A 149 8.90 20.80 9.31
N MET A 150 9.00 20.24 10.52
CA MET A 150 10.27 20.10 11.24
C MET A 150 11.28 19.29 10.42
N VAL A 151 10.86 18.19 9.78
CA VAL A 151 11.74 17.41 8.89
C VAL A 151 12.20 18.25 7.70
N LEU A 152 11.29 18.96 7.01
CA LEU A 152 11.65 19.84 5.89
C LEU A 152 12.66 20.92 6.31
N GLU A 153 12.52 21.49 7.50
CA GLU A 153 13.44 22.50 8.04
C GLU A 153 14.85 21.95 8.30
N THR A 154 14.98 20.71 8.75
CA THR A 154 16.32 20.08 8.89
C THR A 154 17.04 19.93 7.56
N LEU A 155 16.29 19.81 6.46
CA LEU A 155 16.82 19.76 5.10
C LEU A 155 16.96 21.17 4.48
N GLY A 156 16.61 22.22 5.22
CA GLY A 156 16.59 23.61 4.79
C GLY A 156 15.60 23.86 3.65
N ILE A 157 14.47 23.13 3.61
CA ILE A 157 13.42 23.28 2.62
C ILE A 157 12.34 24.23 3.18
N GLU A 158 12.34 25.46 2.69
CA GLU A 158 11.39 26.49 3.14
C GLU A 158 10.04 26.39 2.42
N GLN A 159 10.03 26.01 1.14
CA GLN A 159 8.83 25.92 0.32
C GLN A 159 8.87 24.65 -0.54
N VAL A 160 7.73 23.98 -0.69
CA VAL A 160 7.58 22.82 -1.57
C VAL A 160 6.90 23.19 -2.88
N TYR A 161 7.31 22.54 -3.97
CA TYR A 161 6.64 22.62 -5.26
C TYR A 161 5.20 22.12 -5.16
N ALA A 162 5.01 20.98 -4.49
CA ALA A 162 3.68 20.44 -4.23
C ALA A 162 3.62 19.66 -2.91
N VAL A 163 2.46 19.67 -2.26
CA VAL A 163 2.07 18.65 -1.28
C VAL A 163 1.05 17.72 -1.93
N VAL A 164 1.27 16.41 -1.84
CA VAL A 164 0.47 15.39 -2.50
C VAL A 164 0.04 14.35 -1.48
N GLY A 165 -1.26 14.03 -1.41
CA GLY A 165 -1.71 12.97 -0.51
C GLY A 165 -3.11 12.45 -0.80
N GLY A 166 -3.30 11.16 -0.49
CA GLY A 166 -4.58 10.46 -0.57
C GLY A 166 -5.13 10.08 0.80
N SER A 167 -6.47 10.05 0.97
CA SER A 167 -7.11 9.67 2.24
C SER A 167 -6.62 10.55 3.41
N THR A 168 -6.11 9.99 4.51
CA THR A 168 -5.51 10.79 5.60
C THR A 168 -4.29 11.59 5.14
N GLY A 169 -3.58 11.14 4.11
CA GLY A 169 -2.55 11.92 3.44
C GLY A 169 -3.10 13.16 2.74
N GLY A 170 -4.29 13.05 2.16
CA GLY A 170 -4.98 14.20 1.55
C GLY A 170 -5.47 15.20 2.60
N MET A 171 -5.86 14.73 3.78
CA MET A 171 -6.16 15.63 4.92
C MET A 171 -4.93 16.44 5.32
N ARG A 172 -3.73 15.82 5.36
CA ARG A 172 -2.46 16.53 5.59
C ARG A 172 -2.13 17.50 4.47
N ALA A 173 -2.29 17.10 3.20
CA ALA A 173 -2.07 17.97 2.06
C ALA A 173 -2.98 19.21 2.09
N PHE A 174 -4.23 19.04 2.49
CA PHE A 174 -5.18 20.13 2.70
C PHE A 174 -4.77 21.04 3.87
N GLU A 175 -4.40 20.45 5.02
CA GLU A 175 -3.93 21.19 6.20
C GLU A 175 -2.69 22.03 5.89
N TRP A 176 -1.71 21.49 5.16
CA TRP A 176 -0.53 22.23 4.68
C TRP A 176 -0.89 23.46 3.86
N ALA A 177 -1.80 23.30 2.90
CA ALA A 177 -2.22 24.38 2.01
C ALA A 177 -2.94 25.52 2.74
N VAL A 178 -3.62 25.21 3.86
CA VAL A 178 -4.34 26.20 4.68
C VAL A 178 -3.42 26.82 5.73
N ARG A 179 -2.58 26.02 6.39
CA ARG A 179 -1.74 26.43 7.51
C ARG A 179 -0.50 27.21 7.05
N TYR A 180 0.09 26.83 5.92
CA TYR A 180 1.31 27.42 5.38
C TYR A 180 1.16 27.74 3.88
N PRO A 181 0.21 28.62 3.49
CA PRO A 181 -0.07 28.93 2.09
C PRO A 181 1.16 29.49 1.36
N GLU A 182 2.05 30.20 2.06
CA GLU A 182 3.31 30.72 1.53
C GLU A 182 4.38 29.63 1.32
N ARG A 183 4.26 28.47 1.97
CA ARG A 183 5.23 27.36 1.87
C ARG A 183 4.79 26.27 0.87
N VAL A 184 3.63 26.40 0.24
CA VAL A 184 3.07 25.40 -0.68
C VAL A 184 2.66 26.04 -2.00
N ARG A 185 3.33 25.70 -3.10
CA ARG A 185 2.94 26.23 -4.43
C ARG A 185 1.73 25.53 -5.03
N LYS A 186 1.59 24.22 -4.79
CA LYS A 186 0.51 23.37 -5.31
C LYS A 186 0.09 22.35 -4.27
N ALA A 187 -1.19 21.98 -4.27
CA ALA A 187 -1.69 20.90 -3.43
C ALA A 187 -2.52 19.92 -4.27
N LEU A 188 -2.26 18.62 -4.12
CA LEU A 188 -3.05 17.54 -4.71
C LEU A 188 -3.69 16.73 -3.59
N VAL A 189 -4.99 16.96 -3.39
CA VAL A 189 -5.81 16.33 -2.33
C VAL A 189 -6.70 15.27 -2.95
N ILE A 190 -6.44 13.99 -2.66
CA ILE A 190 -7.11 12.85 -3.29
C ILE A 190 -7.98 12.11 -2.27
N ALA A 191 -9.25 11.89 -2.58
CA ALA A 191 -10.17 11.06 -1.77
C ALA A 191 -10.13 11.38 -0.26
N ALA A 192 -10.08 12.67 0.08
CA ALA A 192 -9.94 13.14 1.44
C ALA A 192 -10.98 14.24 1.73
N PRO A 193 -11.72 14.15 2.85
CA PRO A 193 -12.62 15.20 3.23
C PRO A 193 -11.90 16.29 4.04
N ALA A 194 -12.38 17.53 3.98
CA ALA A 194 -11.92 18.59 4.89
C ALA A 194 -12.27 18.29 6.36
N ARG A 195 -13.33 17.52 6.60
CA ARG A 195 -13.77 17.03 7.92
C ARG A 195 -14.44 15.67 7.77
N SER A 196 -14.21 14.76 8.71
CA SER A 196 -14.84 13.43 8.70
C SER A 196 -16.36 13.52 8.80
N SER A 197 -17.08 12.78 7.96
CA SER A 197 -18.54 12.65 8.05
C SER A 197 -18.94 11.80 9.27
N PRO A 198 -20.20 11.89 9.73
CA PRO A 198 -20.71 11.01 10.79
C PRO A 198 -20.51 9.53 10.49
N MET A 199 -20.66 9.12 9.23
CA MET A 199 -20.44 7.73 8.79
C MET A 199 -18.97 7.31 8.96
N VAL A 200 -18.01 8.13 8.55
CA VAL A 200 -16.57 7.85 8.74
C VAL A 200 -16.24 7.75 10.23
N ILE A 201 -16.82 8.64 11.04
CA ILE A 201 -16.62 8.63 12.50
C ILE A 201 -17.18 7.34 13.11
N ALA A 202 -18.38 6.92 12.70
CA ALA A 202 -19.02 5.70 13.19
C ALA A 202 -18.22 4.44 12.79
N LEU A 203 -17.79 4.33 11.54
CA LEU A 203 -16.95 3.22 11.07
C LEU A 203 -15.64 3.13 11.86
N ASN A 204 -14.97 4.27 12.06
CA ASN A 204 -13.74 4.33 12.85
C ASN A 204 -13.99 3.98 14.33
N HIS A 205 -15.15 4.33 14.89
CA HIS A 205 -15.53 3.95 16.24
C HIS A 205 -15.68 2.43 16.35
N ILE A 206 -16.43 1.80 15.43
CA ILE A 206 -16.63 0.34 15.43
C ILE A 206 -15.28 -0.39 15.32
N GLN A 207 -14.40 0.04 14.40
CA GLN A 207 -13.05 -0.52 14.27
C GLN A 207 -12.24 -0.44 15.57
N ARG A 208 -12.32 0.65 16.33
CA ARG A 208 -11.65 0.74 17.64
C ARG A 208 -12.29 -0.17 18.67
N GLN A 209 -13.62 -0.25 18.69
CA GLN A 209 -14.34 -1.11 19.64
C GLN A 209 -14.03 -2.60 19.41
N THR A 210 -13.87 -3.07 18.16
CA THR A 210 -13.50 -4.46 17.90
C THR A 210 -12.12 -4.80 18.46
N ILE A 211 -11.16 -3.88 18.36
CA ILE A 211 -9.80 -4.05 18.93
C ILE A 211 -9.86 -4.07 20.47
N LEU A 212 -10.57 -3.11 21.08
CA LEU A 212 -10.67 -2.99 22.53
C LEU A 212 -11.40 -4.18 23.17
N MET A 213 -12.51 -4.62 22.56
CA MET A 213 -13.25 -5.81 23.01
C MET A 213 -12.38 -7.08 22.89
N GLY A 214 -11.59 -7.18 21.82
CA GLY A 214 -10.61 -8.25 21.68
C GLY A 214 -9.56 -8.22 22.79
N LEU A 215 -9.03 -7.04 23.12
CA LEU A 215 -8.07 -6.87 24.20
C LEU A 215 -8.66 -7.26 25.56
N GLU A 216 -9.89 -6.83 25.85
CA GLU A 216 -10.60 -7.10 27.10
C GLU A 216 -10.82 -8.59 27.36
N HIS A 217 -11.25 -9.34 26.33
CA HIS A 217 -11.63 -10.75 26.49
C HIS A 217 -10.55 -11.76 26.12
N GLY A 218 -9.47 -11.34 25.47
CA GLY A 218 -8.44 -12.26 24.96
C GLY A 218 -7.01 -11.73 25.00
N GLY A 219 -6.76 -10.61 25.71
CA GLY A 219 -5.45 -9.98 25.76
C GLY A 219 -4.93 -9.62 24.37
N LEU A 220 -3.61 -9.66 24.17
CA LEU A 220 -2.99 -9.32 22.88
C LEU A 220 -3.46 -10.22 21.73
N GLN A 221 -3.74 -11.51 21.99
CA GLN A 221 -4.26 -12.41 20.96
C GLN A 221 -5.68 -12.01 20.53
N GLY A 222 -6.52 -11.63 21.48
CA GLY A 222 -7.85 -11.11 21.18
C GLY A 222 -7.78 -9.76 20.48
N ALA A 223 -6.87 -8.86 20.87
CA ALA A 223 -6.65 -7.58 20.20
C ALA A 223 -6.24 -7.77 18.73
N ASN A 224 -5.39 -8.77 18.42
CA ASN A 224 -5.03 -9.12 17.04
C ASN A 224 -6.25 -9.58 16.23
N ARG A 225 -7.13 -10.39 16.81
CA ARG A 225 -8.41 -10.76 16.16
C ARG A 225 -9.30 -9.54 15.94
N GLY A 226 -9.39 -8.66 16.94
CA GLY A 226 -10.12 -7.41 16.83
C GLY A 226 -9.58 -6.48 15.74
N LEU A 227 -8.26 -6.45 15.54
CA LEU A 227 -7.58 -5.71 14.47
C LEU A 227 -7.87 -6.31 13.09
N MET A 228 -7.93 -7.65 12.98
CA MET A 228 -8.34 -8.31 11.73
C MET A 228 -9.76 -7.93 11.33
N LEU A 229 -10.71 -7.97 12.28
CA LEU A 229 -12.09 -7.54 12.03
C LEU A 229 -12.18 -6.05 11.68
N ALA A 230 -11.42 -5.20 12.38
CA ALA A 230 -11.31 -3.78 12.05
C ALA A 230 -10.82 -3.57 10.61
N ARG A 231 -9.82 -4.35 10.19
CA ARG A 231 -9.29 -4.29 8.82
C ARG A 231 -10.30 -4.76 7.78
N MET A 232 -11.05 -5.83 8.03
CA MET A 232 -12.11 -6.30 7.13
C MET A 232 -13.18 -5.23 6.95
N LEU A 233 -13.65 -4.62 8.06
CA LEU A 233 -14.63 -3.54 8.02
C LEU A 233 -14.09 -2.32 7.26
N ALA A 234 -12.83 -1.94 7.50
CA ALA A 234 -12.19 -0.86 6.77
C ALA A 234 -12.14 -1.16 5.26
N HIS A 235 -11.73 -2.38 4.90
CA HIS A 235 -11.58 -2.80 3.50
C HIS A 235 -12.90 -2.80 2.74
N LEU A 236 -13.98 -3.21 3.40
CA LEU A 236 -15.33 -3.11 2.83
C LEU A 236 -15.69 -1.66 2.49
N SER A 237 -15.29 -0.70 3.32
CA SER A 237 -15.58 0.72 3.09
C SER A 237 -14.75 1.36 1.97
N TYR A 238 -13.72 0.67 1.47
CA TYR A 238 -12.85 1.15 0.38
C TYR A 238 -13.33 0.69 -1.00
N LEU A 239 -14.28 -0.25 -1.06
CA LEU A 239 -14.76 -0.85 -2.29
C LEU A 239 -16.21 -0.40 -2.55
N SER A 240 -16.57 -0.27 -3.82
CA SER A 240 -17.96 -0.03 -4.19
C SER A 240 -18.73 -1.35 -4.20
N GLU A 241 -20.02 -1.29 -3.88
CA GLU A 241 -20.93 -2.43 -3.98
C GLU A 241 -20.91 -3.04 -5.40
N HIS A 242 -20.89 -2.19 -6.42
CA HIS A 242 -20.80 -2.63 -7.81
C HIS A 242 -19.51 -3.42 -8.10
N ALA A 243 -18.36 -2.99 -7.58
CA ALA A 243 -17.10 -3.71 -7.76
C ALA A 243 -17.11 -5.07 -7.04
N LEU A 244 -17.68 -5.15 -5.84
CA LEU A 244 -17.86 -6.40 -5.11
C LEU A 244 -18.79 -7.35 -5.87
N TRP A 245 -19.91 -6.83 -6.40
CA TRP A 245 -20.87 -7.62 -7.17
C TRP A 245 -20.25 -8.16 -8.45
N SER A 246 -19.57 -7.32 -9.22
CA SER A 246 -18.91 -7.73 -10.47
C SER A 246 -17.77 -8.72 -10.25
N LYS A 247 -17.11 -8.67 -9.08
CA LYS A 247 -15.98 -9.55 -8.76
C LYS A 247 -16.39 -10.88 -8.13
N PHE A 248 -17.41 -10.90 -7.27
CA PHE A 248 -17.74 -12.06 -6.45
C PHE A 248 -19.18 -12.55 -6.60
N ALA A 249 -20.10 -11.70 -7.06
CA ALA A 249 -21.54 -11.96 -7.12
C ALA A 249 -22.05 -12.69 -5.85
N ARG A 250 -22.51 -13.93 -6.00
CA ARG A 250 -22.89 -14.83 -4.90
C ARG A 250 -22.15 -16.17 -4.98
N ASP A 251 -20.95 -16.16 -5.56
CA ASP A 251 -20.18 -17.38 -5.76
C ASP A 251 -19.75 -17.97 -4.40
N THR A 252 -19.92 -19.28 -4.26
CA THR A 252 -19.65 -19.99 -3.00
C THR A 252 -18.25 -20.63 -2.99
N THR A 253 -17.75 -20.93 -1.79
CA THR A 253 -16.60 -21.81 -1.59
C THR A 253 -17.04 -23.28 -1.57
N PRO A 254 -16.12 -24.26 -1.71
CA PRO A 254 -16.44 -25.68 -1.62
C PRO A 254 -16.81 -26.14 -0.19
N GLU A 255 -16.59 -25.30 0.82
CA GLU A 255 -16.88 -25.57 2.22
C GLU A 255 -18.39 -25.64 2.50
N THR A 256 -18.81 -26.65 3.26
CA THR A 256 -20.24 -26.93 3.53
C THR A 256 -20.64 -26.72 4.99
N GLU A 257 -19.72 -26.34 5.87
CA GLU A 257 -20.05 -26.02 7.25
C GLU A 257 -20.68 -24.62 7.34
N PHE A 258 -21.75 -24.50 8.12
CA PHE A 258 -22.52 -23.27 8.21
C PHE A 258 -21.73 -22.11 8.85
N TRP A 259 -20.72 -22.40 9.66
CA TRP A 259 -19.88 -21.41 10.33
C TRP A 259 -18.50 -21.22 9.68
N SER A 260 -18.22 -21.94 8.57
CA SER A 260 -17.01 -21.71 7.77
C SER A 260 -17.25 -20.62 6.73
N VAL A 261 -16.19 -20.26 6.01
CA VAL A 261 -16.29 -19.38 4.84
C VAL A 261 -17.20 -20.04 3.80
N MET A 262 -18.32 -19.42 3.46
CA MET A 262 -19.31 -19.96 2.52
C MET A 262 -19.27 -19.25 1.17
N PHE A 263 -18.86 -17.97 1.16
CA PHE A 263 -18.82 -17.15 -0.05
C PHE A 263 -17.39 -16.73 -0.44
N GLN A 264 -17.14 -16.60 -1.73
CA GLN A 264 -15.84 -16.13 -2.25
C GLN A 264 -15.46 -14.73 -1.71
N VAL A 265 -16.45 -13.87 -1.45
CA VAL A 265 -16.20 -12.55 -0.82
C VAL A 265 -15.73 -12.68 0.64
N GLU A 266 -16.22 -13.67 1.38
CA GLU A 266 -15.76 -13.95 2.75
C GLU A 266 -14.33 -14.48 2.72
N SER A 267 -14.03 -15.40 1.79
CA SER A 267 -12.67 -15.91 1.56
C SER A 267 -11.70 -14.79 1.21
N TYR A 268 -12.12 -13.83 0.37
CA TYR A 268 -11.33 -12.65 0.04
C TYR A 268 -11.05 -11.73 1.24
N LEU A 269 -12.05 -11.52 2.12
CA LEU A 269 -11.86 -10.75 3.35
C LEU A 269 -10.98 -11.51 4.35
N GLU A 270 -11.09 -12.83 4.44
CA GLU A 270 -10.19 -13.68 5.21
C GLU A 270 -8.76 -13.67 4.64
N TYR A 271 -8.60 -13.66 3.31
CA TYR A 271 -7.29 -13.52 2.68
C TYR A 271 -6.67 -12.15 2.95
N THR A 272 -7.49 -11.11 3.07
CA THR A 272 -7.03 -9.79 3.56
C THR A 272 -6.53 -9.87 5.01
N ARG A 273 -6.96 -10.88 5.78
CA ARG A 273 -6.37 -11.27 7.07
C ARG A 273 -5.03 -12.00 6.89
N ASP A 274 -4.90 -12.86 5.88
CA ASP A 274 -3.75 -13.77 5.68
C ASP A 274 -2.62 -13.20 4.81
N ALA A 275 -2.79 -12.00 4.23
CA ALA A 275 -1.71 -11.18 3.67
C ALA A 275 -0.58 -10.82 4.68
N LEU A 276 -0.67 -11.38 5.89
CA LEU A 276 0.29 -11.40 6.99
C LEU A 276 1.00 -12.76 7.19
N LYS A 277 0.85 -13.80 6.33
CA LYS A 277 1.51 -15.13 6.48
C LYS A 277 2.18 -15.67 5.20
N MET A 278 3.17 -16.57 5.41
CA MET A 278 4.20 -16.99 4.42
C MET A 278 3.86 -18.24 3.60
N GLN A 279 2.78 -18.96 3.89
CA GLN A 279 2.48 -20.27 3.28
C GLN A 279 1.91 -20.15 1.85
N ASP A 280 1.17 -19.09 1.54
CA ASP A 280 0.70 -18.78 0.17
C ASP A 280 1.83 -18.51 -0.83
N PHE A 281 3.03 -18.22 -0.32
CA PHE A 281 4.20 -17.96 -1.14
C PHE A 281 4.79 -19.24 -1.73
N LEU A 282 4.79 -20.34 -0.97
CA LEU A 282 5.37 -21.61 -1.41
C LEU A 282 4.47 -22.32 -2.42
N THR A 283 3.15 -22.32 -2.19
CA THR A 283 2.16 -22.89 -3.12
C THR A 283 2.10 -22.09 -4.43
N GLY A 284 2.20 -20.75 -4.35
CA GLY A 284 2.32 -19.88 -5.51
C GLY A 284 3.61 -20.11 -6.32
N LEU A 285 4.75 -20.30 -5.66
CA LEU A 285 6.03 -20.55 -6.33
C LEU A 285 6.07 -21.91 -7.04
N PHE A 286 5.49 -22.94 -6.42
CA PHE A 286 5.35 -24.26 -7.05
C PHE A 286 4.44 -24.20 -8.28
N LYS A 287 3.26 -23.57 -8.18
CA LYS A 287 2.33 -23.39 -9.30
C LYS A 287 2.98 -22.61 -10.45
N ALA A 288 3.69 -21.53 -10.15
CA ALA A 288 4.42 -20.74 -11.14
C ALA A 288 5.48 -21.56 -11.91
N GLY A 289 6.21 -22.44 -11.21
CA GLY A 289 7.16 -23.36 -11.85
C GLY A 289 6.49 -24.33 -12.82
N VAL A 290 5.36 -24.93 -12.43
CA VAL A 290 4.62 -25.87 -13.29
C VAL A 290 4.02 -25.16 -14.51
N PHE A 291 3.47 -23.95 -14.32
CA PHE A 291 2.94 -23.12 -15.40
C PHE A 291 4.03 -22.71 -16.40
N GLY A 292 5.22 -22.36 -15.92
CA GLY A 292 6.36 -22.04 -16.79
C GLY A 292 6.77 -23.21 -17.69
N VAL A 293 6.82 -24.43 -17.15
CA VAL A 293 7.12 -25.64 -17.93
C VAL A 293 6.01 -25.92 -18.94
N LEU A 294 4.74 -25.82 -18.52
CA LEU A 294 3.59 -26.08 -19.37
C LEU A 294 3.52 -25.11 -20.57
N ILE A 295 3.70 -23.81 -20.33
CA ILE A 295 3.74 -22.79 -21.39
C ILE A 295 4.91 -23.07 -22.34
N SER A 296 6.08 -23.41 -21.80
CA SER A 296 7.27 -23.69 -22.60
C SER A 296 7.07 -24.91 -23.50
N LEU A 297 6.44 -25.97 -22.99
CA LEU A 297 6.12 -27.17 -23.78
C LEU A 297 5.11 -26.87 -24.88
N ILE A 298 4.04 -26.11 -24.58
CA ILE A 298 3.04 -25.71 -25.58
C ILE A 298 3.68 -24.80 -26.64
N ALA A 299 4.50 -23.84 -26.23
CA ALA A 299 5.19 -22.93 -27.15
C ALA A 299 6.20 -23.65 -28.04
N CYS A 300 6.99 -24.58 -27.49
CA CYS A 300 7.90 -25.41 -28.27
C CYS A 300 7.15 -26.34 -29.23
N TRP A 301 6.05 -26.96 -28.78
CA TRP A 301 5.26 -27.86 -29.62
C TRP A 301 4.63 -27.14 -30.80
N GLU A 302 3.96 -26.01 -30.56
CA GLU A 302 3.36 -25.21 -31.62
C GLU A 302 4.43 -24.61 -32.54
N GLY A 303 5.54 -24.12 -31.96
CA GLY A 303 6.68 -23.56 -32.70
C GLY A 303 7.37 -24.55 -33.64
N LEU A 304 7.52 -25.81 -33.23
CA LEU A 304 8.15 -26.86 -34.04
C LEU A 304 7.22 -27.40 -35.13
N ASN A 305 5.90 -27.26 -34.99
CA ASN A 305 4.90 -27.75 -35.94
C ASN A 305 4.40 -26.65 -36.92
N VAL A 306 4.99 -25.45 -36.88
CA VAL A 306 4.61 -24.34 -37.77
C VAL A 306 5.00 -24.64 -39.21
N SER A 307 4.06 -24.39 -40.13
CA SER A 307 4.29 -24.38 -41.58
C SER A 307 3.53 -23.23 -42.24
N GLY A 308 3.90 -22.85 -43.47
CA GLY A 308 3.21 -21.79 -44.22
C GLY A 308 3.77 -20.36 -44.07
N GLY A 309 5.07 -20.21 -43.74
CA GLY A 309 5.75 -18.91 -43.73
C GLY A 309 5.25 -17.94 -42.65
N ALA A 310 5.37 -16.63 -42.88
CA ALA A 310 5.08 -15.60 -41.87
C ALA A 310 3.62 -15.64 -41.35
N GLU A 311 2.65 -15.96 -42.22
CA GLU A 311 1.24 -16.10 -41.83
C GLU A 311 1.02 -17.36 -40.94
N GLY A 312 1.72 -18.45 -41.23
CA GLY A 312 1.74 -19.66 -40.41
C GLY A 312 2.30 -19.40 -39.02
N VAL A 313 3.39 -18.65 -38.92
CA VAL A 313 3.98 -18.23 -37.64
C VAL A 313 2.99 -17.38 -36.83
N GLY A 314 2.34 -16.39 -37.44
CA GLY A 314 1.35 -15.56 -36.76
C GLY A 314 0.15 -16.37 -36.20
N ARG A 315 -0.35 -17.35 -36.97
CA ARG A 315 -1.41 -18.27 -36.51
C ARG A 315 -0.93 -19.15 -35.37
N ALA A 316 0.27 -19.73 -35.47
CA ALA A 316 0.82 -20.59 -34.44
C ALA A 316 1.06 -19.83 -33.14
N THR A 317 1.60 -18.61 -33.16
CA THR A 317 1.77 -17.78 -31.96
C THR A 317 0.42 -17.50 -31.30
N THR A 318 -0.61 -17.20 -32.09
CA THR A 318 -1.98 -16.98 -31.57
C THR A 318 -2.54 -18.26 -30.93
N GLN A 319 -2.36 -19.41 -31.58
CA GLN A 319 -2.80 -20.71 -31.07
C GLN A 319 -2.04 -21.13 -29.81
N THR A 320 -0.73 -20.88 -29.73
CA THR A 320 0.09 -21.08 -28.53
C THR A 320 -0.50 -20.32 -27.36
N VAL A 321 -0.77 -19.02 -27.52
CA VAL A 321 -1.32 -18.19 -26.43
C VAL A 321 -2.67 -18.73 -25.98
N VAL A 322 -3.57 -19.08 -26.90
CA VAL A 322 -4.89 -19.62 -26.56
C VAL A 322 -4.77 -20.96 -25.84
N LYS A 323 -3.97 -21.89 -26.37
CA LYS A 323 -3.75 -23.22 -25.76
C LYS A 323 -3.08 -23.12 -24.40
N SER A 324 -2.11 -22.22 -24.24
CA SER A 324 -1.47 -21.94 -22.95
C SER A 324 -2.47 -21.39 -21.93
N ILE A 325 -3.31 -20.41 -22.29
CA ILE A 325 -4.31 -19.86 -21.38
C ILE A 325 -5.30 -20.94 -20.94
N VAL A 326 -5.83 -21.74 -21.86
CA VAL A 326 -6.78 -22.82 -21.55
C VAL A 326 -6.13 -23.88 -20.67
N ALA A 327 -4.89 -24.29 -20.98
CA ALA A 327 -4.16 -25.29 -20.21
C ALA A 327 -3.79 -24.80 -18.81
N LEU A 328 -3.42 -23.53 -18.67
CA LEU A 328 -3.14 -22.89 -17.38
C LEU A 328 -4.38 -22.87 -16.49
N ILE A 329 -5.53 -22.47 -17.03
CA ILE A 329 -6.79 -22.46 -16.28
C ILE A 329 -7.18 -23.87 -15.85
N ALA A 330 -7.16 -24.84 -16.76
CA ALA A 330 -7.50 -26.22 -16.43
C ALA A 330 -6.56 -26.81 -15.36
N THR A 331 -5.26 -26.53 -15.49
CA THR A 331 -4.23 -27.04 -14.58
C THR A 331 -4.28 -26.34 -13.22
N ASP A 332 -4.56 -25.04 -13.18
CA ASP A 332 -4.79 -24.31 -11.92
C ASP A 332 -6.04 -24.80 -11.19
N CYS A 333 -7.12 -25.10 -11.91
CA CYS A 333 -8.32 -25.73 -11.34
C CYS A 333 -8.00 -27.12 -10.75
N ILE A 334 -7.22 -27.95 -11.46
CA ILE A 334 -6.80 -29.28 -10.97
C ILE A 334 -5.91 -29.15 -9.73
N PHE A 335 -4.91 -28.29 -9.75
CA PHE A 335 -4.03 -28.11 -8.58
C PHE A 335 -4.77 -27.53 -7.39
N THR A 336 -5.69 -26.60 -7.63
CA THR A 336 -6.54 -26.06 -6.57
C THR A 336 -7.42 -27.15 -5.96
N ALA A 337 -8.00 -28.03 -6.78
CA ALA A 337 -8.78 -29.18 -6.29
C ALA A 337 -7.92 -30.20 -5.51
N VAL A 338 -6.69 -30.46 -5.97
CA VAL A 338 -5.75 -31.40 -5.33
C VAL A 338 -5.21 -30.84 -4.01
N PHE A 339 -4.75 -29.59 -3.98
CA PHE A 339 -4.26 -28.96 -2.75
C PHE A 339 -5.35 -28.86 -1.70
N TYR A 340 -6.58 -28.56 -2.12
CA TYR A 340 -7.75 -28.59 -1.25
C TYR A 340 -8.06 -30.00 -0.72
N ALA A 341 -7.94 -31.05 -1.54
CA ALA A 341 -8.20 -32.43 -1.12
C ALA A 341 -7.12 -33.01 -0.16
N PHE A 342 -5.89 -32.50 -0.20
CA PHE A 342 -4.78 -32.94 0.65
C PHE A 342 -4.45 -31.98 1.81
N GLY A 343 -5.19 -30.86 1.94
CA GLY A 343 -5.01 -29.89 3.03
C GLY A 343 -3.67 -29.13 2.99
N LEU A 344 -3.15 -28.86 1.79
CA LEU A 344 -1.87 -28.17 1.55
C LEU A 344 -2.05 -26.74 1.05
#